data_AF-A0A954JUH5-F1
#
_entry.id   AF-A0A954JUH5-F1
#
_cell.length_a   1.000
_cell.length_b   1.000
_cell.length_c   1.000
_cell.angle_alpha   90.00
_cell.angle_beta   90.00
_cell.angle_gamma   90.00
#
_symmetry.space_group_name_H-M   'P 1'
#
loop_
_entity.id
_entity.type
_entity.pdbx_description
1 polymer ?
#
loop_
_entity_poly.entity_id
_entity_poly.type
_entity_poly.pdbx_seq_one_letter_code
_entity_poly.pdbx_strand_id
1 'polypeptide(L)'
;AKSHGKNFVPGWKYISEETITKADVKQGGKYTVALRTPQVKGKDGLKQATEAAIKNKTRLLGVYGVENYAAHLPFQTADGDYQPAPGLKNSAEVYSESDISENPTLADMTESALAVLGQNKQGFWLLVEAGDVDWANHDNNLDNSIGAVKSGDAAFKVITDWVEKNSNWDETLVILTADHGHYLNIDQPEALIPPKKEAK
;
A
#
# COMPACT_ATOMS: atom_id res chain seq x y z
N ALA A 1 -0.44 26.53 7.15
CA ALA A 1 -0.67 25.51 6.10
C ALA A 1 -0.10 26.03 4.80
N LYS A 2 0.79 25.30 4.11
CA LYS A 2 1.17 25.66 2.74
C LYS A 2 -0.11 25.56 1.89
N SER A 3 -0.66 26.68 1.46
CA SER A 3 -1.84 26.67 0.61
C SER A 3 -1.48 25.94 -0.69
N HIS A 4 -2.23 24.89 -1.03
CA HIS A 4 -2.14 24.31 -2.36
C HIS A 4 -2.32 25.45 -3.38
N GLY A 5 -1.48 25.50 -4.41
CA GLY A 5 -1.44 26.62 -5.35
C GLY A 5 -2.80 26.85 -6.05
N LYS A 6 -2.89 27.89 -6.90
CA LYS A 6 -4.14 28.28 -7.58
C LYS A 6 -4.82 27.17 -8.42
N ASN A 7 -4.12 26.05 -8.67
CA ASN A 7 -4.60 24.91 -9.44
C ASN A 7 -5.14 23.76 -8.54
N PHE A 8 -5.37 24.02 -7.26
CA PHE A 8 -5.95 23.02 -6.35
C PHE A 8 -7.37 22.64 -6.77
N VAL A 9 -7.65 21.34 -6.79
CA VAL A 9 -8.98 20.78 -7.02
C VAL A 9 -9.45 20.13 -5.72
N PRO A 10 -10.65 20.46 -5.19
CA PRO A 10 -11.21 19.82 -4.00
C PRO A 10 -11.38 18.29 -4.17
N GLY A 11 -11.42 17.57 -3.05
CA GLY A 11 -11.52 16.11 -2.99
C GLY A 11 -10.18 15.45 -2.64
N TRP A 12 -9.83 14.39 -3.36
CA TRP A 12 -8.57 13.67 -3.21
C TRP A 12 -7.35 14.61 -3.26
N LYS A 13 -6.46 14.48 -2.27
CA LYS A 13 -5.32 15.38 -2.09
C LYS A 13 -4.28 15.31 -3.22
N TYR A 14 -4.10 14.13 -3.83
CA TYR A 14 -2.99 13.85 -4.74
C TYR A 14 -3.39 13.56 -6.19
N ILE A 15 -4.67 13.33 -6.48
CA ILE A 15 -5.18 13.09 -7.85
C ILE A 15 -6.63 13.56 -7.95
N SER A 16 -6.99 14.39 -8.94
CA SER A 16 -8.37 14.89 -9.04
C SER A 16 -9.32 13.84 -9.61
N GLU A 17 -10.60 13.90 -9.22
CA GLU A 17 -11.66 13.05 -9.79
C GLU A 17 -11.78 13.22 -11.32
N GLU A 18 -11.58 14.44 -11.82
CA GLU A 18 -11.55 14.72 -13.25
C GLU A 18 -10.43 13.94 -13.95
N THR A 19 -9.25 13.85 -13.32
CA THR A 19 -8.11 13.09 -13.85
C THR A 19 -8.41 11.59 -13.88
N ILE A 20 -8.98 11.06 -12.79
CA ILE A 20 -9.42 9.66 -12.70
C ILE A 20 -10.44 9.36 -13.80
N THR A 21 -11.45 10.21 -13.93
CA THR A 21 -12.54 10.07 -14.92
C THR A 21 -12.00 10.08 -16.34
N LYS A 22 -11.12 11.01 -16.69
CA LYS A 22 -10.48 11.09 -18.02
C LYS A 22 -9.56 9.90 -18.31
N ALA A 23 -8.98 9.28 -17.29
CA ALA A 23 -8.14 8.10 -17.44
C ALA A 23 -8.97 6.84 -17.74
N ASP A 24 -10.23 6.77 -17.30
CA ASP A 24 -11.10 5.59 -17.40
C ASP A 24 -11.48 5.28 -18.86
N VAL A 25 -11.31 4.03 -19.26
CA VAL A 25 -11.78 3.49 -20.56
C VAL A 25 -13.28 3.70 -20.79
N LYS A 26 -14.09 3.76 -19.73
CA LYS A 26 -15.53 4.07 -19.83
C LYS A 26 -15.78 5.48 -20.38
N GLN A 27 -14.81 6.36 -20.27
CA GLN A 27 -14.85 7.75 -20.75
C GLN A 27 -13.90 7.98 -21.94
N GLY A 28 -13.45 6.92 -22.61
CA GLY A 28 -12.50 7.00 -23.72
C GLY A 28 -11.03 7.08 -23.31
N GLY A 29 -10.72 6.90 -22.03
CA GLY A 29 -9.36 6.82 -21.50
C GLY A 29 -8.66 5.49 -21.79
N LYS A 30 -7.52 5.26 -21.13
CA LYS A 30 -6.64 4.09 -21.36
C LYS A 30 -6.61 3.08 -20.22
N TYR A 31 -7.21 3.44 -19.08
CA TYR A 31 -7.10 2.68 -17.84
C TYR A 31 -8.45 2.06 -17.49
N THR A 32 -8.47 0.78 -17.19
CA THR A 32 -9.50 0.21 -16.33
C THR A 32 -9.25 0.77 -14.93
N VAL A 33 -10.19 1.56 -14.43
CA VAL A 33 -10.09 2.22 -13.14
C VAL A 33 -10.74 1.35 -12.06
N ALA A 34 -10.03 1.17 -10.95
CA ALA A 34 -10.49 0.52 -9.74
C ALA A 34 -10.54 1.54 -8.60
N LEU A 35 -11.70 1.71 -7.99
CA LEU A 35 -11.91 2.65 -6.87
C LEU A 35 -12.42 1.89 -5.66
N ARG A 36 -12.13 2.42 -4.47
CA ARG A 36 -12.84 2.02 -3.24
C ARG A 36 -14.34 2.13 -3.48
N THR A 37 -15.06 1.03 -3.26
CA THR A 37 -16.50 0.93 -3.55
C THR A 37 -17.24 0.49 -2.29
N PRO A 38 -18.30 1.21 -1.87
CA PRO A 38 -19.07 0.85 -0.69
C PRO A 38 -19.50 -0.62 -0.70
N GLN A 39 -19.32 -1.30 0.44
CA GLN A 39 -19.68 -2.70 0.68
C GLN A 39 -18.97 -3.74 -0.22
N VAL A 40 -17.95 -3.33 -0.96
CA VAL A 40 -17.11 -4.24 -1.76
C VAL A 40 -15.74 -4.31 -1.10
N LYS A 41 -15.29 -5.53 -0.77
CA LYS A 41 -13.94 -5.72 -0.23
C LYS A 41 -12.90 -5.18 -1.20
N GLY A 42 -11.93 -4.42 -0.70
CA GLY A 42 -10.93 -3.74 -1.54
C GLY A 42 -10.17 -4.71 -2.43
N LYS A 43 -9.72 -5.83 -1.85
CA LYS A 43 -9.10 -6.95 -2.59
C LYS A 43 -9.97 -7.46 -3.74
N ASP A 44 -11.25 -7.68 -3.50
CA ASP A 44 -12.16 -8.27 -4.49
C ASP A 44 -12.46 -7.28 -5.63
N GLY A 45 -12.73 -6.02 -5.29
CA GLY A 45 -12.94 -4.96 -6.29
C GLY A 45 -11.70 -4.73 -7.15
N LEU A 46 -10.52 -4.70 -6.53
CA LEU A 46 -9.26 -4.56 -7.24
C LEU A 46 -8.98 -5.78 -8.15
N LYS A 47 -9.24 -6.99 -7.66
CA LYS A 47 -9.09 -8.22 -8.45
C LYS A 47 -10.01 -8.24 -9.67
N GLN A 48 -11.28 -7.87 -9.52
CA GLN A 48 -12.22 -7.77 -10.64
C GLN A 48 -11.74 -6.78 -11.71
N ALA A 49 -11.25 -5.60 -11.30
CA ALA A 49 -10.69 -4.63 -12.21
C ALA A 49 -9.40 -5.13 -12.89
N THR A 50 -8.57 -5.89 -12.16
CA THR A 50 -7.35 -6.53 -12.67
C THR A 50 -7.68 -7.53 -13.78
N GLU A 51 -8.64 -8.43 -13.54
CA GLU A 51 -9.10 -9.41 -14.52
C GLU A 51 -9.70 -8.73 -15.76
N ALA A 52 -10.50 -7.67 -15.56
CA ALA A 52 -11.03 -6.87 -16.65
C ALA A 52 -9.92 -6.18 -17.46
N ALA A 53 -8.89 -5.64 -16.80
CA ALA A 53 -7.77 -4.99 -17.46
C ALA A 53 -6.99 -5.97 -18.34
N ILE A 54 -6.69 -7.15 -17.82
CA ILE A 54 -6.01 -8.23 -18.56
C ILE A 54 -6.85 -8.67 -19.76
N LYS A 55 -8.14 -8.98 -19.52
CA LYS A 55 -9.06 -9.45 -20.58
C LYS A 55 -9.18 -8.44 -21.72
N ASN A 56 -9.31 -7.17 -21.38
CA ASN A 56 -9.55 -6.10 -22.35
C ASN A 56 -8.25 -5.46 -22.87
N LYS A 57 -7.08 -5.91 -22.38
CA LYS A 57 -5.76 -5.38 -22.73
C LYS A 57 -5.62 -3.88 -22.48
N THR A 58 -6.18 -3.41 -21.37
CA THR A 58 -6.12 -2.01 -20.93
C THR A 58 -5.06 -1.87 -19.82
N ARG A 59 -4.68 -0.63 -19.49
CA ARG A 59 -3.86 -0.36 -18.30
C ARG A 59 -4.73 -0.46 -17.05
N LEU A 60 -4.15 -0.66 -15.87
CA LEU A 60 -4.87 -0.63 -14.59
C LEU A 60 -4.50 0.65 -13.82
N LEU A 61 -5.50 1.34 -13.27
CA LEU A 61 -5.30 2.44 -12.31
C LEU A 61 -6.17 2.18 -11.08
N GLY A 62 -5.54 1.88 -9.94
CA GLY A 62 -6.21 1.79 -8.65
C GLY A 62 -6.09 3.10 -7.88
N VAL A 63 -7.20 3.60 -7.33
CA VAL A 63 -7.19 4.73 -6.39
C VAL A 63 -8.01 4.32 -5.16
N TYR A 64 -7.31 4.15 -4.04
CA TYR A 64 -7.83 3.69 -2.77
C TYR A 64 -7.29 4.59 -1.65
N GLY A 65 -7.94 4.54 -0.49
CA GLY A 65 -7.57 5.31 0.68
C GLY A 65 -8.75 5.70 1.55
N VAL A 66 -8.44 6.39 2.64
CA VAL A 66 -9.41 6.98 3.57
C VAL A 66 -9.35 8.50 3.44
N GLU A 67 -10.45 9.11 2.99
CA GLU A 67 -10.50 10.54 2.66
C GLU A 67 -10.06 11.45 3.81
N ASN A 68 -10.49 11.11 5.04
CA ASN A 68 -10.17 11.87 6.25
C ASN A 68 -8.67 11.86 6.63
N TYR A 69 -7.90 10.91 6.10
CA TYR A 69 -6.47 10.75 6.39
C TYR A 69 -5.66 10.95 5.12
N ALA A 70 -5.81 12.11 4.47
CA ALA A 70 -5.05 12.46 3.27
C ALA A 70 -5.08 11.42 2.13
N ALA A 71 -6.08 10.54 2.13
CA ALA A 71 -6.26 9.46 1.18
C ALA A 71 -5.17 8.36 1.18
N HIS A 72 -4.54 8.04 2.31
CA HIS A 72 -3.73 6.81 2.43
C HIS A 72 -4.55 5.60 2.89
N LEU A 73 -3.94 4.42 2.79
CA LEU A 73 -4.54 3.17 3.29
C LEU A 73 -4.50 3.14 4.83
N PRO A 74 -5.43 2.46 5.50
CA PRO A 74 -5.36 2.27 6.94
C PRO A 74 -4.00 1.70 7.39
N PHE A 75 -3.41 2.26 8.45
CA PHE A 75 -2.20 1.70 9.04
C PHE A 75 -2.47 0.30 9.57
N GLN A 76 -1.77 -0.69 9.04
CA GLN A 76 -1.57 -1.94 9.76
C GLN A 76 -0.74 -1.60 11.01
N THR A 77 -1.21 -1.99 12.19
CA THR A 77 -0.51 -1.85 13.47
C THR A 77 0.45 -3.01 13.71
N ALA A 78 1.29 -2.93 14.75
CA ALA A 78 2.29 -3.95 15.04
C ALA A 78 1.65 -5.31 15.36
N ASP A 79 0.46 -5.36 15.94
CA ASP A 79 -0.33 -6.58 16.16
C ASP A 79 -1.25 -6.94 14.97
N GLY A 80 -1.42 -6.01 14.02
CA GLY A 80 -2.14 -6.20 12.76
C GLY A 80 -3.63 -5.95 12.83
N ASP A 81 -4.12 -5.31 13.88
CA ASP A 81 -5.55 -5.09 14.14
C ASP A 81 -6.12 -3.76 13.59
N TYR A 82 -5.26 -2.88 13.07
CA TYR A 82 -5.61 -1.56 12.54
C TYR A 82 -6.17 -0.61 13.62
N GLN A 83 -5.65 -0.67 14.84
CA GLN A 83 -5.98 0.26 15.93
C GLN A 83 -4.77 1.10 16.36
N PRO A 84 -4.37 2.12 15.58
CA PRO A 84 -3.18 2.92 15.85
C PRO A 84 -3.09 3.44 17.29
N ALA A 85 -1.91 3.33 17.91
CA ALA A 85 -1.60 4.09 19.11
C ALA A 85 -1.53 5.60 18.80
N PRO A 86 -1.76 6.50 19.78
CA PRO A 86 -1.54 7.94 19.58
C PRO A 86 -0.06 8.26 19.32
N GLY A 87 0.21 9.10 18.31
CA GLY A 87 1.55 9.64 18.05
C GLY A 87 1.79 11.01 18.71
N LEU A 88 2.69 11.81 18.11
CA LEU A 88 3.16 13.10 18.66
C LEU A 88 2.04 14.10 19.00
N LYS A 89 0.91 14.04 18.29
CA LYS A 89 -0.23 14.95 18.50
C LYS A 89 -1.20 14.46 19.59
N ASN A 90 -0.88 13.37 20.30
CA ASN A 90 -1.78 12.70 21.24
C ASN A 90 -3.13 12.32 20.60
N SER A 91 -3.12 12.01 19.29
CA SER A 91 -4.27 11.55 18.52
C SER A 91 -3.90 10.31 17.75
N ALA A 92 -4.84 9.37 17.67
CA ALA A 92 -4.74 8.18 16.82
C ALA A 92 -5.72 8.32 15.66
N GLU A 93 -5.36 7.74 14.51
CA GLU A 93 -6.33 7.52 13.45
C GLU A 93 -7.30 6.42 13.89
N VAL A 94 -8.58 6.63 13.59
CA VAL A 94 -9.65 5.67 13.86
C VAL A 94 -10.28 5.28 12.55
N TYR A 95 -10.30 3.99 12.28
CA TYR A 95 -10.87 3.41 11.08
C TYR A 95 -12.22 2.77 11.37
N SER A 96 -13.17 2.99 10.47
CA SER A 96 -14.40 2.20 10.46
C SER A 96 -14.16 0.81 9.87
N GLU A 97 -15.09 -0.13 10.08
CA GLU A 97 -15.03 -1.45 9.43
C GLU A 97 -14.97 -1.35 7.90
N SER A 98 -15.63 -0.35 7.31
CA SER A 98 -15.58 -0.10 5.87
C SER A 98 -14.22 0.46 5.43
N ASP A 99 -13.57 1.29 6.23
CA ASP A 99 -12.21 1.75 5.92
C ASP A 99 -11.22 0.58 5.84
N ILE A 100 -11.32 -0.36 6.78
CA ILE A 100 -10.46 -1.54 6.82
C ILE A 100 -10.81 -2.52 5.69
N SER A 101 -12.09 -2.78 5.45
CA SER A 101 -12.51 -3.84 4.53
C SER A 101 -12.55 -3.44 3.05
N GLU A 102 -12.88 -2.18 2.74
CA GLU A 102 -13.04 -1.70 1.36
C GLU A 102 -11.75 -1.21 0.71
N ASN A 103 -10.66 -1.11 1.48
CA ASN A 103 -9.33 -0.84 0.99
C ASN A 103 -8.54 -2.15 0.78
N PRO A 104 -7.77 -2.29 -0.32
CA PRO A 104 -6.83 -3.38 -0.49
C PRO A 104 -5.59 -3.16 0.38
N THR A 105 -4.86 -4.23 0.66
CA THR A 105 -3.52 -4.13 1.25
C THR A 105 -2.46 -3.80 0.20
N LEU A 106 -1.26 -3.39 0.62
CA LEU A 106 -0.12 -3.23 -0.29
C LEU A 106 0.23 -4.55 -1.01
N ALA A 107 0.06 -5.69 -0.32
CA ALA A 107 0.22 -7.02 -0.90
C ALA A 107 -0.80 -7.28 -2.02
N ASP A 108 -2.08 -6.93 -1.81
CA ASP A 108 -3.11 -7.07 -2.86
C ASP A 108 -2.82 -6.18 -4.06
N MET A 109 -2.39 -4.93 -3.83
CA MET A 109 -1.99 -4.02 -4.91
C MET A 109 -0.80 -4.56 -5.71
N THR A 110 0.17 -5.14 -5.01
CA THR A 110 1.36 -5.77 -5.60
C THR A 110 0.99 -6.99 -6.45
N GLU A 111 0.10 -7.86 -5.93
CA GLU A 111 -0.43 -9.02 -6.65
C GLU A 111 -1.11 -8.58 -7.97
N SER A 112 -1.96 -7.56 -7.91
CA SER A 112 -2.65 -7.01 -9.08
C SER A 112 -1.69 -6.37 -10.09
N ALA A 113 -0.71 -5.60 -9.64
CA ALA A 113 0.29 -4.98 -10.51
C ALA A 113 1.08 -6.06 -11.27
N LEU A 114 1.56 -7.09 -10.57
CA LEU A 114 2.27 -8.23 -11.15
C LEU A 114 1.40 -9.03 -12.12
N ALA A 115 0.11 -9.22 -11.82
CA ALA A 115 -0.81 -9.93 -12.70
C ALA A 115 -0.99 -9.21 -14.05
N VAL A 116 -1.10 -7.87 -14.06
CA VAL A 116 -1.22 -7.07 -15.29
C VAL A 116 0.12 -6.98 -16.02
N LEU A 117 1.19 -6.60 -15.33
CA LEU A 117 2.51 -6.40 -15.94
C LEU A 117 3.12 -7.70 -16.47
N GLY A 118 2.90 -8.81 -15.76
CA GLY A 118 3.36 -10.15 -16.16
C GLY A 118 2.75 -10.67 -17.47
N GLN A 119 1.72 -10.01 -18.02
CA GLN A 119 1.23 -10.31 -19.36
C GLN A 119 2.22 -9.91 -20.46
N ASN A 120 3.13 -8.97 -20.20
CA ASN A 120 4.12 -8.52 -21.17
C ASN A 120 5.31 -9.48 -21.27
N LYS A 121 5.44 -10.18 -22.39
CA LYS A 121 6.55 -11.13 -22.64
C LYS A 121 7.92 -10.46 -22.86
N GLN A 122 7.96 -9.14 -23.01
CA GLN A 122 9.21 -8.39 -23.12
C GLN A 122 9.77 -7.95 -21.75
N GLY A 123 9.12 -8.38 -20.65
CA GLY A 123 9.47 -7.95 -19.30
C GLY A 123 8.75 -6.67 -18.87
N PHE A 124 9.00 -6.24 -17.64
CA PHE A 124 8.40 -5.05 -17.05
C PHE A 124 9.31 -4.46 -15.97
N TRP A 125 8.94 -3.26 -15.53
CA TRP A 125 9.48 -2.64 -14.33
C TRP A 125 8.33 -2.38 -13.36
N LEU A 126 8.59 -2.59 -12.07
CA LEU A 126 7.63 -2.38 -11.00
C LEU A 126 8.35 -1.72 -9.82
N LEU A 127 7.73 -0.68 -9.27
CA LEU A 127 8.07 -0.10 -7.98
C LEU A 127 6.91 -0.36 -7.03
N VAL A 128 7.25 -0.85 -5.84
CA VAL A 128 6.33 -1.01 -4.72
C VAL A 128 6.91 -0.25 -3.55
N GLU A 129 6.12 0.62 -2.94
CA GLU A 129 6.56 1.52 -1.87
C GLU A 129 5.67 1.33 -0.65
N ALA A 130 6.27 1.00 0.50
CA ALA A 130 5.62 1.02 1.81
C ALA A 130 5.83 2.41 2.45
N GLY A 131 5.26 3.45 1.83
CA GLY A 131 5.53 4.85 2.19
C GLY A 131 5.06 5.24 3.59
N ASP A 132 4.10 4.51 4.14
CA ASP A 132 3.53 4.73 5.48
C ASP A 132 4.59 4.62 6.61
N VAL A 133 5.71 3.94 6.36
CA VAL A 133 6.85 3.85 7.30
C VAL A 133 7.41 5.24 7.61
N ASP A 134 7.56 6.11 6.61
CA ASP A 134 8.05 7.47 6.79
C ASP A 134 7.10 8.30 7.66
N TRP A 135 5.80 8.21 7.39
CA TRP A 135 4.78 8.99 8.09
C TRP A 135 4.65 8.54 9.56
N ALA A 136 4.68 7.24 9.81
CA ALA A 136 4.66 6.69 11.16
C ALA A 136 5.89 7.11 11.98
N ASN A 137 7.09 7.07 11.37
CA ASN A 137 8.31 7.50 12.04
C ASN A 137 8.33 9.02 12.30
N HIS A 138 7.80 9.84 11.39
CA HIS A 138 7.64 11.27 11.62
C HIS A 138 6.69 11.62 12.77
N ASP A 139 5.71 10.75 13.05
CA ASP A 139 4.77 10.90 14.17
C ASP A 139 5.25 10.23 15.46
N ASN A 140 6.49 9.74 15.51
CA ASN A 140 7.06 8.93 16.59
C ASN A 140 6.15 7.76 17.02
N ASN A 141 5.44 7.18 16.06
CA ASN A 141 4.48 6.11 16.30
C ASN A 141 5.11 4.76 15.95
N LEU A 142 5.68 4.10 16.97
CA LEU A 142 6.38 2.83 16.79
C LEU A 142 5.42 1.69 16.37
N ASP A 143 4.18 1.73 16.86
CA ASP A 143 3.17 0.72 16.54
C ASP A 143 2.83 0.73 15.04
N ASN A 144 2.51 1.92 14.51
CA ASN A 144 2.28 2.12 13.08
C ASN A 144 3.54 1.86 12.24
N SER A 145 4.73 2.23 12.74
CA SER A 145 5.99 2.04 11.99
C SER A 145 6.29 0.55 11.79
N ILE A 146 6.18 -0.26 12.85
CA ILE A 146 6.36 -1.71 12.76
C ILE A 146 5.32 -2.34 11.84
N GLY A 147 4.05 -1.94 11.98
CA GLY A 147 3.00 -2.50 11.14
C GLY A 147 3.09 -2.09 9.67
N ALA A 148 3.54 -0.86 9.35
CA ALA A 148 3.85 -0.44 7.99
C ALA A 148 5.02 -1.25 7.38
N VAL A 149 6.06 -1.56 8.17
CA VAL A 149 7.13 -2.48 7.75
C VAL A 149 6.58 -3.87 7.47
N LYS A 150 5.65 -4.39 8.29
CA LYS A 150 4.98 -5.68 8.05
C LYS A 150 4.13 -5.67 6.77
N SER A 151 3.45 -4.57 6.48
CA SER A 151 2.71 -4.40 5.21
C SER A 151 3.65 -4.45 4.00
N GLY A 152 4.82 -3.80 4.10
CA GLY A 152 5.90 -3.89 3.10
C GLY A 152 6.46 -5.30 2.95
N ASP A 153 6.73 -5.99 4.05
CA ASP A 153 7.20 -7.38 4.06
C ASP A 153 6.21 -8.34 3.38
N ALA A 154 4.91 -8.18 3.65
CA ALA A 154 3.86 -8.95 2.98
C ALA A 154 3.85 -8.71 1.46
N ALA A 155 4.05 -7.47 1.02
CA ALA A 155 4.16 -7.15 -0.41
C ALA A 155 5.46 -7.73 -1.03
N PHE A 156 6.58 -7.68 -0.32
CA PHE A 156 7.83 -8.29 -0.75
C PHE A 156 7.71 -9.81 -0.88
N LYS A 157 6.98 -10.46 0.04
CA LYS A 157 6.63 -11.87 -0.07
C LYS A 157 5.86 -12.17 -1.36
N VAL A 158 4.86 -11.35 -1.73
CA VAL A 158 4.14 -11.52 -3.00
C VAL A 158 5.07 -11.42 -4.20
N ILE A 159 6.05 -10.51 -4.19
CA ILE A 159 7.04 -10.36 -5.27
C ILE A 159 7.90 -11.63 -5.38
N THR A 160 8.51 -12.06 -4.28
CA THR A 160 9.36 -13.26 -4.26
C THR A 160 8.59 -14.50 -4.71
N ASP A 161 7.38 -14.72 -4.17
CA ASP A 161 6.52 -15.84 -4.57
C ASP A 161 6.15 -15.77 -6.07
N TRP A 162 5.96 -14.57 -6.62
CA TRP A 162 5.68 -14.40 -8.04
C TRP A 162 6.90 -14.75 -8.90
N VAL A 163 8.11 -14.35 -8.50
CA VAL A 163 9.36 -14.68 -9.20
C VAL A 163 9.55 -16.19 -9.25
N GLU A 164 9.42 -16.87 -8.10
CA GLU A 164 9.56 -18.33 -8.01
C GLU A 164 8.55 -19.10 -8.86
N LYS A 165 7.34 -18.54 -9.05
CA LYS A 165 6.26 -19.22 -9.76
C LYS A 165 6.18 -18.89 -11.24
N ASN A 166 6.53 -17.67 -11.65
CA ASN A 166 6.26 -17.15 -13.00
C ASN A 166 7.51 -16.70 -13.74
N SER A 167 8.67 -16.64 -13.08
CA SER A 167 9.97 -16.26 -13.64
C SER A 167 11.08 -17.09 -12.97
N ASN A 168 12.25 -16.49 -12.73
CA ASN A 168 13.39 -17.02 -11.98
C ASN A 168 14.36 -15.87 -11.64
N TRP A 169 15.33 -16.14 -10.78
CA TRP A 169 16.32 -15.15 -10.33
C TRP A 169 17.45 -14.85 -11.34
N ASP A 170 17.58 -15.62 -12.42
CA ASP A 170 18.52 -15.32 -13.50
C ASP A 170 17.95 -14.25 -14.45
N GLU A 171 16.63 -14.11 -14.51
CA GLU A 171 15.92 -13.17 -15.39
C GLU A 171 15.26 -12.01 -14.63
N THR A 172 15.12 -12.09 -13.30
CA THR A 172 14.52 -11.04 -12.46
C THR A 172 15.52 -10.46 -11.46
N LEU A 173 15.73 -9.14 -11.53
CA LEU A 173 16.44 -8.37 -10.50
C LEU A 173 15.43 -7.72 -9.56
N VAL A 174 15.55 -8.02 -8.26
CA VAL A 174 14.81 -7.33 -7.20
C VAL A 174 15.78 -6.51 -6.36
N ILE A 175 15.48 -5.23 -6.19
CA ILE A 175 16.24 -4.32 -5.32
C ILE A 175 15.32 -3.90 -4.18
N LEU A 176 15.73 -4.20 -2.96
CA LEU A 176 15.07 -3.75 -1.73
C LEU A 176 15.98 -2.71 -1.06
N THR A 177 15.46 -1.50 -0.85
CA THR A 177 16.20 -0.41 -0.22
C THR A 177 15.23 0.53 0.50
N ALA A 178 15.77 1.37 1.36
CA ALA A 178 15.12 2.60 1.82
C ALA A 178 15.65 3.78 1.00
N ASP A 179 14.86 4.84 0.88
CA ASP A 179 15.25 6.13 0.32
C ASP A 179 16.05 6.96 1.34
N HIS A 180 15.66 6.90 2.61
CA HIS A 180 16.39 7.42 3.76
C HIS A 180 16.01 6.69 5.07
N GLY A 181 16.64 7.05 6.18
CA GLY A 181 16.31 6.54 7.52
C GLY A 181 15.67 7.60 8.42
N HIS A 182 15.30 7.18 9.63
CA HIS A 182 14.80 8.05 10.72
C HIS A 182 15.61 7.85 11.99
N TYR A 183 15.43 8.74 12.97
CA TYR A 183 16.11 8.69 14.28
C TYR A 183 15.55 7.62 15.24
N LEU A 184 15.04 6.50 14.72
CA LEU A 184 14.65 5.37 15.56
C LEU A 184 15.90 4.83 16.26
N ASN A 185 15.92 4.89 17.58
CA ASN A 185 16.99 4.35 18.40
C ASN A 185 16.44 3.26 19.33
N ILE A 186 17.14 2.13 19.40
CA ILE A 186 16.81 1.04 20.33
C ILE A 186 17.81 1.11 21.48
N ASP A 187 17.38 1.71 22.60
CA ASP A 187 18.26 1.93 23.77
C ASP A 187 18.59 0.62 24.52
N GLN A 188 17.68 -0.35 24.49
CA GLN A 188 17.80 -1.65 25.19
C GLN A 188 17.52 -2.82 24.24
N PRO A 189 18.39 -3.09 23.25
CA PRO A 189 18.17 -4.15 22.26
C PRO A 189 18.08 -5.55 22.91
N GLU A 190 18.68 -5.75 24.07
CA GLU A 190 18.57 -6.98 24.86
C GLU A 190 17.13 -7.30 25.27
N ALA A 191 16.25 -6.31 25.40
CA ALA A 191 14.83 -6.52 25.70
C ALA A 191 14.08 -7.21 24.55
N LEU A 192 14.64 -7.21 23.33
CA LEU A 192 14.08 -7.92 22.18
C LEU A 192 14.50 -9.40 22.13
N ILE A 193 15.47 -9.81 22.97
CA ILE A 193 15.91 -11.20 23.03
C ILE A 193 14.90 -11.97 23.90
N PRO A 194 14.23 -13.00 23.36
CA PRO A 194 13.31 -13.81 24.16
C PRO A 194 14.05 -14.37 25.39
N PRO A 195 13.43 -14.38 26.59
CA PRO A 195 14.07 -14.95 27.76
C PRO A 195 14.44 -16.40 27.48
N LYS A 196 15.65 -16.82 27.90
CA LYS A 196 16.06 -18.23 27.81
C LYS A 196 14.99 -19.06 28.52
N LYS A 197 14.37 -20.01 27.80
CA LYS A 197 13.48 -20.99 28.43
C LYS A 197 14.25 -21.64 29.57
N GLU A 198 13.83 -21.42 30.81
CA GLU A 198 14.38 -22.14 31.94
C GLU A 198 14.19 -23.64 31.68
N ALA A 199 15.29 -24.39 31.72
CA ALA A 199 15.21 -25.84 31.66
C ALA A 199 14.43 -26.30 32.91
N LYS A 200 13.22 -26.84 32.69
CA LYS A 200 12.46 -27.53 33.74
C LYS A 200 13.12 -28.84 34.10
#